data_AF-A0A1C0AE38-F1
#
_entry.id   AF-A0A1C0AE38-F1
#
_cell.length_a   1.000
_cell.length_b   1.000
_cell.length_c   1.000
_cell.angle_alpha   90.00
_cell.angle_beta   90.00
_cell.angle_gamma   90.00
#
_symmetry.space_group_name_H-M   'P 1'
#
loop_
_entity.id
_entity.type
_entity.pdbx_description
1 polymer ?
#
loop_
_entity_poly.entity_id
_entity_poly.type
_entity_poly.pdbx_seq_one_letter_code
_entity_poly.pdbx_strand_id
1 'polypeptide(L)' 'MNVKERMSELGISQVDMMIELRERGYEVQPPMMSSILRGVYTYPKAKLILAECKKILLEKENELV' A
#
# COMPACT_ATOMS: atom_id res chain seq x y z
N MET A 1 6.78 11.74 -4.83
CA MET A 1 5.84 10.76 -5.38
C MET A 1 4.98 10.17 -4.27
N ASN A 2 3.66 10.11 -4.47
CA ASN A 2 2.74 9.47 -3.53
C ASN A 2 2.63 7.95 -3.77
N VAL A 3 2.01 7.22 -2.85
CA VAL A 3 1.91 5.73 -2.95
C VAL A 3 1.16 5.29 -4.20
N LYS A 4 0.12 6.02 -4.64
CA LYS A 4 -0.63 5.68 -5.86
C LYS A 4 0.19 5.87 -7.13
N GLU A 5 0.99 6.93 -7.19
CA GLU A 5 1.88 7.19 -8.33
C GLU A 5 2.90 6.05 -8.45
N ARG A 6 3.58 5.67 -7.36
CA ARG A 6 4.51 4.52 -7.34
C ARG A 6 3.86 3.21 -7.74
N MET A 7 2.64 2.95 -7.23
CA MET A 7 1.86 1.79 -7.64
C MET A 7 1.59 1.78 -9.15
N SER A 8 1.24 2.94 -9.72
CA SER A 8 0.98 3.07 -11.15
C SER A 8 2.23 2.81 -11.99
N GLU A 9 3.40 3.28 -11.55
CA GLU A 9 4.68 3.04 -12.24
C GLU A 9 5.07 1.56 -12.24
N LEU A 10 4.79 0.86 -11.15
CA LEU A 10 5.07 -0.57 -10.99
C LEU A 10 3.97 -1.47 -11.57
N GLY A 11 2.87 -0.91 -12.08
CA GLY A 11 1.73 -1.70 -12.56
C GLY A 11 0.98 -2.47 -11.46
N ILE A 12 1.08 -2.02 -10.20
CA ILE A 12 0.47 -2.68 -9.03
C ILE A 12 -0.92 -2.10 -8.77
N SER A 13 -1.95 -2.95 -8.76
CA SER A 13 -3.31 -2.54 -8.43
C SER A 13 -3.53 -2.40 -6.91
N GLN A 14 -4.65 -1.78 -6.51
CA GLN A 14 -5.04 -1.75 -5.10
C GLN A 14 -5.33 -3.15 -4.54
N VAL A 15 -5.76 -4.08 -5.39
CA VAL A 15 -6.02 -5.47 -5.00
C VAL A 15 -4.70 -6.19 -4.74
N ASP A 16 -3.69 -6.01 -5.60
CA ASP A 16 -2.37 -6.61 -5.43
C ASP A 16 -1.72 -6.13 -4.13
N MET A 17 -1.80 -4.83 -3.85
CA MET A 17 -1.32 -4.26 -2.60
C MET A 17 -2.05 -4.84 -1.38
N MET A 18 -3.37 -5.10 -1.49
CA MET A 18 -4.13 -5.75 -0.41
C MET A 18 -3.72 -7.22 -0.21
N ILE A 19 -3.32 -7.93 -1.26
CA ILE A 19 -2.80 -9.30 -1.18
C ILE A 19 -1.45 -9.29 -0.45
N GLU A 20 -0.52 -8.45 -0.86
CA GLU A 20 0.80 -8.27 -0.20
C GLU A 20 0.66 -7.91 1.28
N LEU A 21 -0.27 -7.01 1.61
CA LEU A 21 -0.57 -6.66 3.01
C LEU A 21 -1.13 -7.85 3.79
N ARG A 22 -2.02 -8.65 3.19
CA ARG A 22 -2.59 -9.84 3.84
C ARG A 22 -1.50 -10.88 4.14
N GLU A 23 -0.57 -11.11 3.22
CA GLU A 23 0.56 -12.01 3.42
C GLU A 23 1.48 -11.56 4.57
N ARG A 24 1.51 -10.25 4.85
CA ARG A 24 2.24 -9.65 5.97
C ARG A 24 1.41 -9.55 7.27
N GLY A 25 0.23 -10.15 7.31
CA GLY A 25 -0.64 -10.17 8.49
C GLY A 25 -1.56 -8.96 8.64
N TYR A 26 -1.68 -8.11 7.61
CA TYR A 26 -2.56 -6.95 7.63
C TYR A 26 -3.83 -7.19 6.81
N GLU A 27 -4.96 -7.29 7.51
CA GLU A 27 -6.26 -7.32 6.85
C GLU A 27 -6.80 -5.89 6.64
N VAL A 28 -7.01 -5.55 5.37
CA VAL A 28 -7.52 -4.24 4.93
C VAL A 28 -8.69 -4.47 3.98
N GLN A 29 -9.80 -3.75 4.20
CA GLN A 29 -10.95 -3.78 3.29
C GLN A 29 -10.79 -2.75 2.16
N PRO A 30 -11.40 -2.95 0.98
CA PRO A 30 -11.25 -2.03 -0.15
C PRO A 30 -11.55 -0.55 0.15
N PRO A 31 -12.62 -0.19 0.89
CA PRO A 31 -12.88 1.22 1.24
C PRO A 31 -11.79 1.80 2.14
N MET A 32 -11.27 0.97 3.05
CA MET A 32 -10.19 1.34 3.96
C MET A 32 -8.90 1.61 3.18
N MET A 33 -8.58 0.75 2.22
CA MET A 33 -7.42 0.91 1.33
C MET A 33 -7.47 2.24 0.56
N SER A 34 -8.63 2.55 -0.03
CA SER A 34 -8.83 3.81 -0.76
C SER A 34 -8.62 5.04 0.13
N SER A 35 -9.14 5.02 1.36
CA SER A 35 -8.93 6.09 2.35
C SER A 35 -7.48 6.22 2.80
N ILE A 36 -6.79 5.08 2.99
CA ILE A 36 -5.36 5.03 3.35
C ILE A 36 -4.51 5.66 2.25
N LEU A 37 -4.73 5.27 1.00
CA LEU A 37 -3.98 5.80 -0.14
C LEU A 37 -4.24 7.30 -0.40
N ARG A 38 -5.40 7.83 0.04
CA ARG A 38 -5.72 9.26 -0.04
C ARG A 38 -5.25 10.06 1.18
N GLY A 39 -4.76 9.42 2.23
CA GLY A 39 -4.36 10.09 3.47
C GLY A 39 -5.52 10.61 4.33
N VAL A 40 -6.76 10.17 4.09
CA VAL A 40 -7.99 10.71 4.73
C VAL A 40 -8.35 9.92 6.00
N TYR A 41 -7.35 9.46 6.76
CA TYR A 41 -7.57 8.58 7.90
C TYR A 41 -7.01 9.20 9.19
N THR A 42 -7.68 8.92 10.30
CA THR A 42 -7.37 9.51 11.62
C THR A 42 -6.80 8.50 12.62
N TYR A 43 -6.78 7.21 12.29
CA TYR A 43 -6.42 6.15 13.22
C TYR A 43 -4.95 5.67 13.05
N PRO A 44 -4.24 5.32 14.14
CA PRO A 44 -2.83 4.89 14.10
C PRO A 44 -2.57 3.69 13.19
N LYS A 45 -3.49 2.72 13.15
CA LYS A 45 -3.36 1.52 12.30
C LYS A 45 -3.20 1.88 10.82
N ALA A 46 -3.83 2.94 10.31
CA ALA A 46 -3.68 3.32 8.91
C ALA A 46 -2.33 3.94 8.59
N LYS A 47 -1.68 4.61 9.57
CA LYS A 47 -0.28 5.07 9.39
C LYS A 47 0.66 3.87 9.22
N LEU A 48 0.43 2.81 9.99
CA LEU A 48 1.18 1.56 9.88
C LEU A 48 0.95 0.89 8.52
N ILE A 49 -0.30 0.76 8.07
CA ILE A 49 -0.60 0.20 6.75
C ILE A 49 0.06 1.04 5.64
N LEU A 50 -0.01 2.38 5.72
CA LEU A 50 0.63 3.24 4.73
C LEU A 50 2.16 3.07 4.71
N ALA A 51 2.78 2.89 5.88
CA ALA A 51 4.20 2.62 5.98
C ALA A 51 4.55 1.25 5.35
N GLU A 52 3.74 0.23 5.59
CA GLU A 52 3.93 -1.09 4.98
C GLU A 52 3.74 -1.05 3.46
N CYS A 53 2.75 -0.31 2.95
CA CYS A 53 2.59 -0.08 1.51
C CYS A 53 3.85 0.52 0.89
N LYS A 54 4.47 1.50 1.56
CA LYS A 54 5.70 2.13 1.07
C LYS A 54 6.88 1.16 1.03
N LYS A 55 6.94 0.22 1.99
CA LYS A 55 7.95 -0.81 2.09
C LYS A 55 7.79 -1.86 0.98
N ILE A 56 6.56 -2.35 0.75
CA ILE A 56 6.22 -3.24 -0.38
C ILE A 56 6.73 -2.64 -1.69
N LEU A 57 6.37 -1.37 -1.96
CA LEU A 57 6.77 -0.71 -3.21
C LEU A 57 8.29 -0.56 -3.32
N LEU A 58 8.99 -0.28 -2.21
CA LEU A 58 10.45 -0.17 -2.23
C LEU A 58 11.10 -1.52 -2.52
N GLU A 59 10.56 -2.61 -1.99
CA GLU A 59 11.04 -3.98 -2.28
C GLU A 59 10.84 -4.30 -3.76
N LYS A 60 9.66 -4.02 -4.33
CA LYS A 60 9.38 -4.22 -5.76
C LYS A 60 10.23 -3.34 -6.68
N GLU A 61 10.51 -2.10 -6.29
CA GLU A 61 11.43 -1.22 -7.02
C GLU A 61 12.85 -1.81 -7.06
N ASN A 62 13.32 -2.41 -5.97
CA ASN A 62 14.64 -3.03 -5.90
C ASN A 62 14.72 -4.38 -6.62
N GLU A 63 13.60 -5.10 -6.77
CA GLU A 63 13.53 -6.34 -7.57
C GLU A 63 13.66 -6.08 -9.08
N LEU A 64 13.43 -4.85 -9.53
CA LEU A 64 13.53 -4.42 -10.94
C LEU A 64 14.92 -3.89 -11.33
N VAL A 65 15.89 -3.87 -10.39
CA VAL A 65 17.28 -3.42 -10.56
C VAL A 65 18.22 -4.63 -10.58
#